data_AF-A0A918ZEC9-F1
#
_entry.id   AF-A0A918ZEC9-F1
#
_cell.length_a   1.000
_cell.length_b   1.000
_cell.length_c   1.000
_cell.angle_alpha   90.00
_cell.angle_beta   90.00
_cell.angle_gamma   90.00
#
_symmetry.space_group_name_H-M   'P 1'
#
loop_
_entity.id
_entity.type
_entity.pdbx_description
1 polymer ?
#
loop_
_entity_poly.entity_id
_entity_poly.type
_entity_poly.pdbx_seq_one_letter_code
_entity_poly.pdbx_strand_id
1 'polypeptide(L)'
;MTVARGRYELRVHRVVGAPHGARVTLTGWATAALRSELVALYGWTGADEVRAPRGTAYEPWARVPRLSADVEGTAVFVALASLTAPAPAAPPATAVPPFAAVPPLSSASPLPVPVPPPAAVPPPGAVPPSAPVPLSAAVRGVTVTGRAVRVRWADGADTVLGFAPLTVRMG
;
A
#
# COMPACT_ATOMS: atom_id res chain seq x y z
N MET A 1 16.22 -1.83 -0.62
CA MET A 1 16.13 -0.80 0.43
C MET A 1 14.73 -0.23 0.44
N THR A 2 14.23 0.11 1.62
CA THR A 2 12.88 0.64 1.82
C THR A 2 12.93 1.90 2.67
N VAL A 3 12.18 2.95 2.28
CA VAL A 3 12.00 4.18 3.05
C VAL A 3 10.51 4.47 3.22
N ALA A 4 10.08 4.68 4.46
CA ALA A 4 8.72 5.08 4.76
C ALA A 4 8.59 6.61 4.83
N ARG A 5 7.51 7.13 4.26
CA ARG A 5 7.10 8.54 4.33
C ARG A 5 5.59 8.63 4.50
N GLY A 6 5.13 8.78 5.75
CA GLY A 6 3.71 8.70 6.06
C GLY A 6 3.13 7.35 5.64
N ARG A 7 2.08 7.36 4.81
CA ARG A 7 1.47 6.14 4.25
C ARG A 7 2.24 5.51 3.08
N TYR A 8 3.27 6.19 2.58
CA TYR A 8 4.01 5.76 1.40
C TYR A 8 5.25 4.98 1.79
N GLU A 9 5.52 3.91 1.06
CA GLU A 9 6.74 3.12 1.16
C GLU A 9 7.48 3.15 -0.18
N LEU A 10 8.62 3.83 -0.21
CA LEU A 10 9.51 3.85 -1.37
C LEU A 10 10.44 2.63 -1.32
N ARG A 11 10.34 1.77 -2.34
CA ARG A 11 11.14 0.55 -2.48
C ARG A 11 12.15 0.71 -3.61
N VAL A 12 13.43 0.63 -3.28
CA VAL A 12 14.55 0.77 -4.22
C VAL A 12 15.42 -0.47 -4.20
N HIS A 13 15.58 -1.10 -5.36
CA HIS A 13 16.42 -2.27 -5.54
C HIS A 13 17.52 -1.96 -6.55
N ARG A 14 18.78 -2.16 -6.15
CA ARG A 14 19.91 -2.17 -7.08
C ARG A 14 20.34 -3.62 -7.28
N VAL A 15 20.15 -4.12 -8.49
CA VAL A 15 20.61 -5.43 -8.92
C VAL A 15 21.98 -5.27 -9.56
N VAL A 16 22.93 -6.14 -9.22
CA VAL A 16 24.31 -6.09 -9.71
C VAL A 16 24.68 -7.47 -10.25
N GLY A 17 25.25 -7.52 -11.44
CA GLY A 17 25.71 -8.77 -12.06
C GLY A 17 24.59 -9.75 -12.41
N ALA A 18 23.41 -9.26 -12.80
CA ALA A 18 22.34 -10.11 -13.28
C ALA A 18 22.78 -10.86 -14.55
N PRO A 19 22.67 -12.20 -14.60
CA PRO A 19 22.98 -12.95 -15.80
C PRO A 19 21.92 -12.69 -16.90
N HIS A 20 22.26 -13.04 -18.13
CA HIS A 20 21.32 -12.95 -19.25
C HIS A 20 20.06 -13.78 -18.99
N GLY A 21 18.90 -13.23 -19.33
CA GLY A 21 17.59 -13.86 -19.09
C GLY A 21 17.10 -13.82 -17.64
N ALA A 22 17.81 -13.14 -16.73
CA ALA A 22 17.33 -12.97 -15.36
C ALA A 22 16.11 -12.05 -15.31
N ARG A 23 15.26 -12.29 -14.30
CA ARG A 23 14.04 -11.51 -14.04
C ARG A 23 14.00 -11.07 -12.59
N VAL A 24 13.59 -9.83 -12.37
CA VAL A 24 13.25 -9.31 -11.05
C VAL A 24 11.74 -9.20 -10.91
N THR A 25 11.23 -9.51 -9.71
CA THR A 25 9.81 -9.33 -9.35
C THR A 25 9.69 -8.69 -7.98
N LEU A 26 8.72 -7.80 -7.82
CA LEU A 26 8.37 -7.18 -6.54
C LEU A 26 6.85 -7.26 -6.35
N THR A 27 6.40 -7.71 -5.18
CA THR A 27 4.97 -7.77 -4.86
C THR A 27 4.59 -6.76 -3.79
N GLY A 28 3.31 -6.37 -3.78
CA GLY A 28 2.68 -5.67 -2.67
C GLY A 28 2.42 -6.60 -1.48
N TRP A 29 1.44 -6.25 -0.66
CA TRP A 29 1.05 -7.03 0.51
C TRP A 29 -0.16 -7.90 0.21
N ALA A 30 -0.16 -9.11 0.80
CA ALA A 30 -1.35 -9.95 0.87
C ALA A 30 -2.24 -9.46 2.02
N THR A 31 -3.36 -8.84 1.67
CA THR A 31 -4.30 -8.25 2.65
C THR A 31 -5.73 -8.61 2.34
N ALA A 32 -6.54 -8.72 3.39
CA ALA A 32 -7.97 -9.04 3.32
C ALA A 32 -8.82 -7.76 3.19
N ALA A 33 -8.73 -6.88 4.19
CA ALA A 33 -9.57 -5.67 4.28
C ALA A 33 -8.86 -4.38 3.82
N LEU A 34 -7.54 -4.40 3.67
CA LEU A 34 -6.75 -3.22 3.26
C LEU A 34 -6.47 -3.28 1.77
N ARG A 35 -6.38 -2.12 1.14
CA ARG A 35 -5.96 -1.96 -0.25
C ARG A 35 -4.43 -1.88 -0.31
N SER A 36 -3.81 -2.87 -0.96
CA SER A 36 -2.38 -2.86 -1.29
C SER A 36 -2.18 -2.27 -2.68
N GLU A 37 -1.52 -1.12 -2.77
CA GLU A 37 -1.13 -0.49 -4.03
C GLU A 37 0.38 -0.56 -4.22
N LEU A 38 0.81 -0.85 -5.45
CA LEU A 38 2.20 -0.90 -5.86
C LEU A 38 2.34 -0.33 -7.27
N VAL A 39 3.15 0.72 -7.42
CA VAL A 39 3.32 1.43 -8.69
C VAL A 39 4.79 1.49 -9.06
N ALA A 40 5.07 1.19 -10.34
CA ALA A 40 6.38 1.37 -10.94
C ALA A 40 6.73 2.86 -11.04
N LEU A 41 7.90 3.25 -10.54
CA LEU A 41 8.46 4.59 -10.72
C LEU A 41 9.66 4.61 -11.67
N TYR A 42 10.49 3.58 -11.66
CA TYR A 42 11.66 3.45 -12.54
C TYR A 42 12.09 1.99 -12.73
N GLY A 43 12.51 1.64 -13.94
CA GLY A 43 13.15 0.36 -14.28
C GLY A 43 12.20 -0.83 -14.49
N TRP A 44 10.97 -0.77 -13.98
CA TRP A 44 9.98 -1.84 -14.15
C TRP A 44 9.33 -1.79 -15.55
N THR A 45 9.03 -2.95 -16.12
CA THR A 45 8.42 -3.05 -17.47
C THR A 45 7.05 -3.73 -17.48
N GLY A 46 6.73 -4.50 -16.44
CA GLY A 46 5.44 -5.17 -16.28
C GLY A 46 4.79 -4.86 -14.94
N ALA A 47 3.47 -4.79 -14.94
CA ALA A 47 2.63 -4.69 -13.76
C ALA A 47 1.39 -5.57 -13.93
N ASP A 48 1.12 -6.43 -12.95
CA ASP A 48 -0.04 -7.32 -12.94
C ASP A 48 -0.48 -7.64 -11.50
N GLU A 49 -1.51 -8.47 -11.36
CA GLU A 49 -1.90 -9.04 -10.06
C GLU A 49 -1.73 -10.54 -10.07
N VAL A 50 -1.19 -11.08 -8.98
CA VAL A 50 -1.03 -12.52 -8.80
C VAL A 50 -1.67 -12.99 -7.51
N ARG A 51 -2.09 -14.24 -7.49
CA ARG A 51 -2.51 -14.89 -6.25
C ARG A 51 -1.27 -15.11 -5.37
N ALA A 52 -1.37 -14.70 -4.11
CA ALA A 52 -0.36 -15.00 -3.11
C ALA A 52 -0.18 -16.53 -2.99
N PRO A 53 1.05 -17.03 -2.74
CA PRO A 53 1.30 -18.46 -2.62
C PRO A 53 0.47 -19.13 -1.53
N ARG A 54 0.17 -18.37 -0.45
CA ARG A 54 -0.64 -18.80 0.70
C ARG A 54 -1.66 -17.71 1.06
N GLY A 55 -2.71 -18.12 1.75
CA GLY A 55 -3.66 -17.21 2.38
C GLY A 55 -3.02 -16.40 3.53
N THR A 56 -3.79 -15.47 4.07
CA THR A 56 -3.48 -14.78 5.32
C THR A 56 -4.15 -15.51 6.48
N ALA A 57 -3.92 -15.05 7.71
CA ALA A 57 -4.68 -15.54 8.87
C ALA A 57 -6.19 -15.25 8.79
N TYR A 58 -6.60 -14.32 7.90
CA TYR A 58 -7.98 -13.84 7.77
C TYR A 58 -8.68 -14.40 6.52
N GLU A 59 -7.93 -14.79 5.49
CA GLU A 59 -8.48 -15.25 4.22
C GLU A 59 -7.64 -16.38 3.61
N PRO A 60 -8.26 -17.42 3.02
CA PRO A 60 -7.56 -18.58 2.47
C PRO A 60 -6.72 -18.28 1.21
N TRP A 61 -6.95 -17.12 0.57
CA TRP A 61 -6.16 -16.63 -0.55
C TRP A 61 -6.22 -15.10 -0.59
N ALA A 62 -5.18 -14.47 -1.13
CA ALA A 62 -5.14 -13.02 -1.36
C ALA A 62 -4.58 -12.74 -2.74
N ARG A 63 -5.00 -11.64 -3.37
CA ARG A 63 -4.37 -11.10 -4.59
C ARG A 63 -3.38 -10.02 -4.18
N VAL A 64 -2.22 -10.00 -4.85
CA VAL A 64 -1.18 -9.00 -4.60
C VAL A 64 -0.77 -8.36 -5.92
N PRO A 65 -0.59 -7.03 -5.97
CA PRO A 65 -0.01 -6.39 -7.14
C PRO A 65 1.45 -6.84 -7.26
N ARG A 66 1.92 -7.02 -8.48
CA ARG A 66 3.27 -7.44 -8.81
C ARG A 66 3.83 -6.54 -9.90
N LEU A 67 5.08 -6.14 -9.72
CA LEU A 67 5.91 -5.55 -10.76
C LEU A 67 6.95 -6.56 -11.22
N SER A 68 7.28 -6.53 -12.50
CA SER A 68 8.32 -7.38 -13.09
C SER A 68 9.17 -6.61 -14.09
N ALA A 69 10.42 -7.03 -14.25
CA ALA A 69 11.27 -6.62 -15.35
C ALA A 69 12.33 -7.68 -15.63
N ASP A 70 12.69 -7.81 -16.90
CA ASP A 70 13.89 -8.54 -17.29
C ASP A 70 15.12 -7.67 -16.97
N VAL A 71 16.22 -8.30 -16.56
CA VAL A 71 17.41 -7.59 -16.08
C VAL A 71 18.68 -8.32 -16.48
N GLU A 72 19.66 -7.54 -16.93
CA GLU A 72 21.01 -8.02 -17.21
C GLU A 72 22.02 -6.99 -16.69
N GLY A 73 23.16 -7.46 -16.19
CA GLY A 73 24.21 -6.60 -15.65
C GLY A 73 23.76 -5.84 -14.39
N THR A 74 23.90 -4.52 -14.39
CA THR A 74 23.56 -3.67 -13.24
C THR A 74 22.37 -2.77 -13.56
N ALA A 75 21.33 -2.84 -12.74
CA ALA A 75 20.11 -2.05 -12.91
C ALA A 75 19.53 -1.58 -11.58
N VAL A 76 18.73 -0.52 -11.64
CA VAL A 76 18.02 0.03 -10.48
C VAL A 76 16.52 0.00 -10.77
N PHE A 77 15.76 -0.40 -9.77
CA PHE A 77 14.30 -0.48 -9.81
C PHE A 77 13.74 0.32 -8.65
N VAL A 78 12.77 1.19 -8.95
CA VAL A 78 12.12 2.06 -7.96
C VAL A 78 10.62 1.87 -8.06
N ALA A 79 9.98 1.59 -6.92
CA ALA A 79 8.55 1.47 -6.80
C ALA A 79 8.03 2.25 -5.60
N LEU A 80 6.78 2.71 -5.70
CA LEU A 80 6.04 3.27 -4.57
C LEU A 80 4.95 2.28 -4.17
N ALA A 81 4.89 1.97 -2.89
CA ALA A 81 3.85 1.15 -2.31
C ALA A 81 3.04 1.96 -1.29
N SER A 82 1.76 1.63 -1.15
CA SER A 82 0.87 2.19 -0.14
C SER A 82 -0.08 1.11 0.35
N LEU A 83 -0.38 1.15 1.64
CA LEU A 83 -1.38 0.28 2.24
C LEU A 83 -2.44 1.14 2.92
N THR A 84 -3.66 1.13 2.37
CA THR A 84 -4.74 2.01 2.82
C THR A 84 -5.97 1.21 3.23
N ALA A 85 -6.61 1.61 4.32
CA ALA A 85 -7.95 1.14 4.60
C ALA A 85 -8.94 1.76 3.60
N PRO A 86 -9.97 1.03 3.15
CA PRO A 86 -11.11 1.66 2.49
C PRO A 86 -11.67 2.75 3.41
N ALA A 87 -12.16 3.86 2.83
CA ALA A 87 -12.79 4.90 3.61
C ALA A 87 -13.89 4.27 4.49
N PRO A 88 -13.95 4.55 5.79
CA PRO A 88 -15.01 4.02 6.62
C PRO A 88 -16.34 4.47 6.04
N ALA A 89 -17.30 3.55 5.93
CA ALA A 89 -18.69 3.94 5.72
C ALA A 89 -19.05 4.97 6.79
N ALA A 90 -19.70 6.07 6.42
CA ALA A 90 -20.08 7.11 7.36
C ALA A 90 -20.79 6.43 8.56
N PRO A 91 -20.30 6.62 9.80
CA PRO A 91 -20.91 5.96 10.93
C PRO A 91 -22.35 6.47 11.08
N PRO A 92 -23.33 5.61 11.40
CA PRO A 92 -24.58 6.11 11.95
C PRO A 92 -24.22 6.89 13.22
N ALA A 93 -24.76 8.11 13.36
CA ALA A 93 -24.50 8.96 14.52
C ALA A 93 -24.92 8.22 15.80
N THR A 94 -23.97 7.55 16.43
CA THR A 94 -24.14 6.91 17.73
C THR A 94 -23.06 7.45 18.63
N ALA A 95 -23.48 8.19 19.65
CA ALA A 95 -22.59 8.70 20.67
C ALA A 95 -21.95 7.50 21.39
N VAL A 96 -20.63 7.43 21.39
CA VAL A 96 -19.88 6.44 22.17
C VAL A 96 -19.82 6.95 23.61
N PRO A 97 -20.44 6.29 24.60
CA PRO A 97 -20.24 6.68 26.00
C PRO A 97 -18.79 6.38 26.43
N PRO A 98 -18.23 7.13 27.39
CA PRO A 98 -16.90 6.85 27.92
C PRO A 98 -16.84 5.44 28.53
N PHE A 99 -15.66 4.82 28.45
CA PHE A 99 -15.40 3.46 28.88
C PHE A 99 -15.71 3.29 30.37
N ALA A 100 -16.88 2.71 30.70
CA ALA A 100 -17.21 2.32 32.06
C ALA A 100 -16.45 1.03 32.41
N ALA A 101 -15.88 1.00 33.61
CA ALA A 101 -15.15 -0.15 34.13
C ALA A 101 -15.99 -1.44 34.02
N VAL A 102 -15.35 -2.51 33.57
CA VAL A 102 -15.96 -3.83 33.36
C VAL A 102 -16.29 -4.47 34.72
N PRO A 103 -17.55 -4.71 35.09
CA PRO A 103 -17.88 -5.52 36.26
C PRO A 103 -17.60 -7.01 35.99
N PRO A 104 -17.37 -7.85 37.02
CA PRO A 104 -17.13 -9.29 36.81
C PRO A 104 -18.33 -9.98 36.16
N LEU A 105 -18.04 -10.93 35.27
CA LEU A 105 -19.01 -11.68 34.48
C LEU A 105 -19.95 -12.49 35.39
N SER A 106 -21.17 -12.00 35.57
CA SER A 106 -22.30 -12.84 36.02
C SER A 106 -22.96 -13.45 34.78
N SER A 107 -23.25 -14.75 34.87
CA SER A 107 -23.81 -15.56 33.77
C SER A 107 -25.08 -14.92 33.20
N ALA A 108 -25.01 -14.38 31.98
CA ALA A 108 -26.14 -13.77 31.29
C ALA A 108 -26.74 -14.77 30.29
N SER A 109 -28.06 -14.93 30.35
CA SER A 109 -28.87 -15.63 29.34
C SER A 109 -28.61 -15.08 27.94
N PRO A 110 -28.74 -15.90 26.87
CA PRO A 110 -28.53 -15.45 25.51
C PRO A 110 -29.53 -14.34 25.14
N LEU A 111 -29.01 -13.22 24.63
CA LEU A 111 -29.80 -12.14 24.05
C LEU A 111 -30.39 -12.57 22.70
N PRO A 112 -31.60 -12.09 22.33
CA PRO A 112 -32.18 -12.34 21.02
C PRO A 112 -31.35 -11.68 19.91
N VAL A 113 -31.21 -12.38 18.78
CA VAL A 113 -30.45 -11.93 17.61
C VAL A 113 -31.22 -10.78 16.92
N PRO A 114 -30.65 -9.58 16.75
CA PRO A 114 -31.32 -8.50 16.05
C PRO A 114 -31.40 -8.78 14.54
N VAL A 115 -32.58 -8.59 13.97
CA VAL A 115 -32.82 -8.63 12.52
C VAL A 115 -32.28 -7.32 11.90
N PRO A 116 -31.41 -7.36 10.88
CA PRO A 116 -30.90 -6.15 10.25
C PRO A 116 -32.02 -5.41 9.48
N PRO A 117 -32.10 -4.07 9.56
CA PRO A 117 -33.00 -3.30 8.71
C PRO A 117 -32.56 -3.35 7.24
N PRO A 118 -33.49 -3.16 6.27
CA PRO A 118 -33.14 -3.10 4.86
C PRO A 118 -32.21 -1.92 4.56
N ALA A 119 -31.24 -2.14 3.66
CA ALA A 119 -30.24 -1.16 3.28
C ALA A 119 -30.90 0.12 2.72
N ALA A 120 -30.54 1.28 3.27
CA ALA A 120 -30.99 2.57 2.78
C ALA A 120 -30.40 2.84 1.38
N VAL A 121 -31.27 3.14 0.42
CA VAL A 121 -30.87 3.65 -0.90
C VAL A 121 -30.38 5.10 -0.71
N PRO A 122 -29.18 5.47 -1.19
CA PRO A 122 -28.68 6.83 -1.04
C PRO A 122 -29.53 7.84 -1.81
N PRO A 123 -29.69 9.08 -1.31
CA PRO A 123 -30.47 10.10 -1.99
C PRO A 123 -29.83 10.47 -3.34
N PRO A 124 -30.63 10.72 -4.39
CA PRO A 124 -30.12 11.20 -5.66
C PRO A 124 -29.45 12.56 -5.47
N GLY A 125 -28.14 12.64 -5.74
CA GLY A 125 -27.34 13.87 -5.59
C GLY A 125 -26.11 13.75 -4.70
N ALA A 126 -25.86 12.59 -4.07
CA ALA A 126 -24.59 12.35 -3.38
C ALA A 126 -23.44 12.39 -4.41
N VAL A 127 -22.60 13.41 -4.32
CA VAL A 127 -21.33 13.47 -5.06
C VAL A 127 -20.54 12.22 -4.65
N PRO A 128 -20.20 11.31 -5.57
CA PRO A 128 -19.37 10.17 -5.22
C PRO A 128 -18.08 10.70 -4.59
N PRO A 129 -17.53 10.04 -3.54
CA PRO A 129 -16.26 10.47 -2.98
C PRO A 129 -15.26 10.62 -4.12
N SER A 130 -14.62 11.79 -4.20
CA SER A 130 -13.63 12.10 -5.24
C SER A 130 -12.71 10.90 -5.42
N ALA A 131 -12.53 10.45 -6.67
CA ALA A 131 -11.69 9.30 -6.95
C ALA A 131 -10.34 9.46 -6.24
N PRO A 132 -9.83 8.42 -5.55
CA PRO A 132 -8.58 8.54 -4.81
C PRO A 132 -7.49 9.00 -5.76
N VAL A 133 -6.71 10.01 -5.33
CA VAL A 133 -5.57 10.51 -6.09
C VAL A 133 -4.66 9.32 -6.42
N PRO A 134 -4.30 9.10 -7.70
CA PRO A 134 -3.50 7.94 -8.07
C PRO A 134 -2.16 7.98 -7.34
N LEU A 135 -1.70 6.83 -6.85
CA LEU A 135 -0.48 6.72 -6.06
C LEU A 135 0.75 7.32 -6.77
N SER A 136 0.80 7.22 -8.11
CA SER A 136 1.85 7.85 -8.93
C SER A 136 1.91 9.37 -8.78
N ALA A 137 0.77 10.04 -8.57
CA ALA A 137 0.71 11.49 -8.41
C ALA A 137 1.32 11.98 -7.09
N ALA A 138 1.64 11.09 -6.14
CA ALA A 138 2.42 11.44 -4.96
C ALA A 138 3.89 11.76 -5.29
N VAL A 139 4.39 11.31 -6.45
CA VAL A 139 5.77 11.52 -6.91
C VAL A 139 5.76 12.40 -8.14
N ARG A 140 6.49 13.52 -8.05
CA ARG A 140 6.64 14.48 -9.14
C ARG A 140 7.76 14.09 -10.10
N GLY A 141 8.76 13.36 -9.64
CA GLY A 141 9.83 12.86 -10.49
C GLY A 141 10.80 11.94 -9.77
N VAL A 142 11.43 11.07 -10.56
CA VAL A 142 12.52 10.21 -10.10
C VAL A 142 13.74 10.45 -10.98
N THR A 143 14.88 10.66 -10.34
CA THR A 143 16.17 10.76 -11.02
C THR A 143 17.08 9.66 -10.48
N VAL A 144 17.57 8.81 -11.38
CA VAL A 144 18.49 7.73 -11.04
C VAL A 144 19.85 8.05 -11.63
N THR A 145 20.87 7.96 -10.79
CA THR A 145 22.27 7.96 -11.19
C THR A 145 22.88 6.61 -10.80
N GLY A 146 24.03 6.27 -11.37
CA GLY A 146 24.75 5.05 -10.98
C GLY A 146 25.12 4.96 -9.49
N ARG A 147 24.99 6.07 -8.74
CA ARG A 147 25.35 6.18 -7.31
C ARG A 147 24.19 6.49 -6.38
N ALA A 148 23.07 7.00 -6.88
CA ALA A 148 21.96 7.44 -6.04
C ALA A 148 20.62 7.51 -6.78
N VAL A 149 19.53 7.42 -6.03
CA VAL A 149 18.17 7.69 -6.47
C VAL A 149 17.67 8.93 -5.73
N ARG A 150 17.14 9.92 -6.48
CA ARG A 150 16.39 11.05 -5.93
C ARG A 150 14.93 10.92 -6.34
N VAL A 151 14.05 11.04 -5.35
CA VAL A 151 12.60 11.11 -5.55
C VAL A 151 12.14 12.48 -5.10
N ARG A 152 11.51 13.23 -6.01
CA ARG A 152 10.84 14.50 -5.70
C ARG A 152 9.37 14.23 -5.48
N TRP A 153 8.88 14.56 -4.29
CA TRP A 153 7.49 14.37 -3.91
C TRP A 153 6.61 15.51 -4.44
N ALA A 154 5.31 15.26 -4.56
CA ALA A 154 4.34 16.25 -5.05
C ALA A 154 4.21 17.48 -4.15
N ASP A 155 4.47 17.33 -2.86
CA ASP A 155 4.50 18.41 -1.86
C ASP A 155 5.82 19.19 -1.84
N GLY A 156 6.74 18.90 -2.77
CA GLY A 156 8.02 19.60 -2.91
C GLY A 156 9.18 19.01 -2.11
N ALA A 157 8.92 18.05 -1.20
CA ALA A 157 9.96 17.35 -0.46
C ALA A 157 10.86 16.52 -1.39
N ASP A 158 12.05 16.17 -0.91
CA ASP A 158 12.99 15.30 -1.62
C ASP A 158 13.43 14.12 -0.73
N THR A 159 13.56 12.94 -1.34
CA THR A 159 14.22 11.79 -0.72
C THR A 159 15.38 11.34 -1.59
N VAL A 160 16.58 11.28 -1.03
CA VAL A 160 17.81 10.87 -1.72
C VAL A 160 18.36 9.61 -1.06
N LEU A 161 18.59 8.58 -1.87
CA LEU A 161 19.17 7.30 -1.47
C LEU A 161 20.50 7.12 -2.17
N GLY A 162 21.62 7.03 -1.44
CA GLY A 162 22.94 6.71 -1.99
C GLY A 162 23.26 5.22 -1.88
N PHE A 163 24.02 4.67 -2.83
CA PHE A 163 24.38 3.24 -2.86
C PHE A 163 25.80 2.93 -2.35
N ALA A 164 26.69 3.92 -2.28
CA ALA A 164 28.07 3.74 -1.83
C ALA A 164 28.64 5.07 -1.28
N PRO A 165 28.60 5.30 0.04
CA PRO A 165 27.96 4.46 1.07
C PRO A 165 26.44 4.44 0.96
N LEU A 166 25.80 3.45 1.60
CA LEU A 166 24.35 3.42 1.76
C LEU A 166 23.93 4.60 2.63
N THR A 167 23.16 5.53 2.07
CA THR A 167 22.71 6.76 2.77
C THR A 167 21.27 7.09 2.45
N VAL A 168 20.59 7.73 3.40
CA VAL A 168 19.23 8.24 3.24
C VAL A 168 19.21 9.70 3.69
N ARG A 169 18.70 10.58 2.83
CA ARG A 169 18.44 11.99 3.19
C ARG A 169 17.00 12.32 2.83
N MET A 170 16.28 12.88 3.79
CA MET A 170 14.92 13.37 3.61
C MET A 170 14.92 14.86 3.90
N GLY A 171 14.33 15.65 3.00
CA GLY A 171 14.22 17.11 3.10
C GLY A 171 12.89 17.60 2.58
#